data_AF-A0A2V9I761-F1
#
_entry.id   AF-A0A2V9I761-F1
#
_cell.length_a   1.000
_cell.length_b   1.000
_cell.length_c   1.000
_cell.angle_alpha   90.00
_cell.angle_beta   90.00
_cell.angle_gamma   90.00
#
_symmetry.space_group_name_H-M   'P 1'
#
loop_
_entity.id
_entity.type
_entity.pdbx_description
1 polymer ?
#
loop_
_entity_poly.entity_id
_entity_poly.type
_entity_poly.pdbx_seq_one_letter_code
_entity_poly.pdbx_strand_id
1 'polypeptide(L)'
;MRFGKQQSDGKALLETSEILFRGDFRLTIPFSAIKSAKAVDGELRLQTAEGLAVFCLGATAEKWCERILHPKGRLEKLGVKPGARVSLLGDLDTGFLAEIGNLTKAVSKNQAAADSEWIFLAVDSKGDLGALSKISKSMEGAVALWTVYPKGQKHITEKDVLGAGRKCGLKDVKVVAFSPTHTALKFVIPRSAR
;
A
#
# COMPACT_ATOMS: atom_id res chain seq x y z
N MET A 1 15.13 22.26 6.13
CA MET A 1 14.07 22.37 5.11
C MET A 1 13.73 23.84 4.93
N ARG A 2 13.55 24.31 3.68
CA ARG A 2 13.18 25.70 3.36
C ARG A 2 11.86 25.71 2.59
N PHE A 3 10.92 26.57 2.96
CA PHE A 3 9.66 26.77 2.25
C PHE A 3 9.16 28.21 2.40
N GLY A 4 9.06 28.93 1.27
CA GLY A 4 8.80 30.37 1.30
C GLY A 4 9.87 31.12 2.09
N LYS A 5 9.46 31.86 3.13
CA LYS A 5 10.38 32.57 4.06
C LYS A 5 10.76 31.74 5.30
N GLN A 6 10.26 30.53 5.42
CA GLN A 6 10.49 29.68 6.59
C GLN A 6 11.65 28.72 6.35
N GLN A 7 12.46 28.52 7.39
CA GLN A 7 13.50 27.51 7.42
C GLN A 7 13.44 26.80 8.77
N SER A 8 13.57 25.48 8.75
CA SER A 8 13.59 24.67 9.96
C SER A 8 14.34 23.36 9.73
N ASP A 9 15.03 22.90 10.75
CA ASP A 9 15.58 21.55 10.81
C ASP A 9 14.54 20.57 11.34
N GLY A 10 14.55 19.35 10.81
CA GLY A 10 13.52 18.39 11.17
C GLY A 10 13.56 17.10 10.36
N LYS A 11 12.61 16.23 10.65
CA LYS A 11 12.49 14.92 10.00
C LYS A 11 11.59 15.01 8.80
N ALA A 12 12.12 14.66 7.64
CA ALA A 12 11.34 14.40 6.44
C ALA A 12 11.04 12.89 6.32
N LEU A 13 9.84 12.53 5.88
CA LEU A 13 9.43 11.18 5.55
C LEU A 13 8.84 11.16 4.14
N LEU A 14 9.34 10.25 3.31
CA LEU A 14 8.78 9.98 1.98
C LEU A 14 7.77 8.83 2.07
N GLU A 15 6.50 9.20 2.13
CA GLU A 15 5.39 8.26 2.12
C GLU A 15 5.08 7.82 0.68
N THR A 16 4.00 7.05 0.52
CA THR A 16 3.61 6.50 -0.78
C THR A 16 3.13 7.56 -1.78
N SER A 17 2.50 8.62 -1.29
CA SER A 17 1.83 9.63 -2.11
C SER A 17 2.06 11.06 -1.61
N GLU A 18 2.93 11.24 -0.63
CA GLU A 18 3.18 12.53 -0.01
C GLU A 18 4.57 12.57 0.65
N ILE A 19 5.03 13.78 0.92
CA ILE A 19 6.16 14.03 1.82
C ILE A 19 5.64 14.68 3.07
N LEU A 20 6.05 14.15 4.22
CA LEU A 20 5.78 14.73 5.52
C LEU A 20 7.06 15.37 6.06
N PHE A 21 6.95 16.59 6.58
CA PHE A 21 8.02 17.26 7.31
C PHE A 21 7.57 17.59 8.73
N ARG A 22 8.47 17.37 9.70
CA ARG A 22 8.26 17.70 11.11
C ARG A 22 9.51 18.38 11.65
N GLY A 23 9.44 19.71 11.83
CA GLY A 23 10.40 20.54 12.54
C GLY A 23 9.65 21.58 13.38
N ASP A 24 10.15 22.81 13.41
CA ASP A 24 9.49 23.97 14.03
C ASP A 24 8.13 24.27 13.39
N PHE A 25 7.96 23.85 12.15
CA PHE A 25 6.68 23.78 11.47
C PHE A 25 6.46 22.38 10.87
N ARG A 26 5.20 22.09 10.56
CA ARG A 26 4.79 20.84 9.90
C ARG A 26 4.32 21.15 8.49
N LEU A 27 4.69 20.28 7.57
CA LEU A 27 4.24 20.35 6.18
C LEU A 27 3.89 18.96 5.67
N THR A 28 2.79 18.88 4.93
CA THR A 28 2.41 17.71 4.13
C THR A 28 2.33 18.16 2.69
N ILE A 29 3.15 17.59 1.80
CA ILE A 29 3.12 17.86 0.37
C ILE A 29 2.63 16.60 -0.36
N PRO A 30 1.35 16.53 -0.78
CA PRO A 30 0.88 15.46 -1.65
C PRO A 30 1.63 15.48 -2.98
N PHE A 31 1.94 14.31 -3.55
CA PHE A 31 2.59 14.24 -4.87
C PHE A 31 1.76 14.92 -5.95
N SER A 32 0.43 14.85 -5.84
CA SER A 32 -0.50 15.54 -6.74
C SER A 32 -0.40 17.07 -6.70
N ALA A 33 0.15 17.65 -5.64
CA ALA A 33 0.38 19.10 -5.52
C ALA A 33 1.75 19.54 -6.08
N ILE A 34 2.60 18.59 -6.47
CA ILE A 34 3.94 18.84 -6.99
C ILE A 34 3.84 19.06 -8.50
N LYS A 35 4.16 20.29 -8.94
CA LYS A 35 4.21 20.68 -10.36
C LYS A 35 5.51 20.27 -11.03
N SER A 36 6.61 20.26 -10.27
CA SER A 36 7.90 19.70 -10.71
C SER A 36 8.75 19.29 -9.52
N ALA A 37 9.59 18.27 -9.71
CA ALA A 37 10.56 17.80 -8.73
C ALA A 37 11.95 17.73 -9.38
N LYS A 38 12.98 18.20 -8.67
CA LYS A 38 14.38 18.08 -9.08
C LYS A 38 15.26 17.74 -7.88
N ALA A 39 16.29 16.94 -8.11
CA ALA A 39 17.39 16.76 -7.16
C ALA A 39 18.62 17.51 -7.69
N VAL A 40 19.23 18.36 -6.86
CA VAL A 40 20.43 19.14 -7.19
C VAL A 40 21.29 19.25 -5.95
N ASP A 41 22.56 18.83 -6.01
CA ASP A 41 23.55 18.96 -4.93
C ASP A 41 23.06 18.46 -3.55
N GLY A 42 22.36 17.33 -3.52
CA GLY A 42 21.79 16.75 -2.30
C GLY A 42 20.53 17.45 -1.77
N GLU A 43 19.99 18.40 -2.52
CA GLU A 43 18.70 19.04 -2.25
C GLU A 43 17.60 18.47 -3.14
N LEU A 44 16.48 18.06 -2.52
CA LEU A 44 15.23 17.80 -3.22
C LEU A 44 14.41 19.10 -3.28
N ARG A 45 14.16 19.59 -4.49
CA ARG A 45 13.45 20.83 -4.79
C ARG A 45 12.10 20.50 -5.42
N LEU A 46 11.02 20.90 -4.76
CA LEU A 46 9.64 20.63 -5.17
C LEU A 46 8.90 21.93 -5.41
N GLN A 47 8.47 22.15 -6.64
CA GLN A 47 7.62 23.29 -6.98
C GLN A 47 6.16 22.92 -6.71
N THR A 48 5.49 23.65 -5.82
CA THR A 48 4.04 23.54 -5.58
C THR A 48 3.33 24.83 -6.02
N ALA A 49 2.00 24.90 -5.84
CA ALA A 49 1.26 26.14 -6.02
C ALA A 49 1.59 27.20 -4.96
N GLU A 50 1.98 26.77 -3.76
CA GLU A 50 2.27 27.64 -2.60
C GLU A 50 3.72 28.15 -2.60
N GLY A 51 4.62 27.49 -3.34
CA GLY A 51 6.00 27.93 -3.49
C GLY A 51 6.98 26.78 -3.71
N LEU A 52 8.26 27.10 -3.61
CA LEU A 52 9.35 26.13 -3.71
C LEU A 52 9.65 25.55 -2.32
N ALA A 53 9.52 24.23 -2.17
CA ALA A 53 9.98 23.49 -1.00
C ALA A 53 11.35 22.86 -1.28
N VAL A 54 12.31 23.08 -0.39
CA VAL A 54 13.67 22.54 -0.50
C VAL A 54 14.02 21.70 0.72
N PHE A 55 14.36 20.43 0.47
CA PHE A 55 14.78 19.47 1.48
C PHE A 55 16.25 19.11 1.27
N CYS A 56 17.10 19.44 2.23
CA CYS A 56 18.50 19.02 2.24
C CYS A 56 18.59 17.56 2.71
N LEU A 57 18.57 16.60 1.77
CA LEU A 57 18.49 15.16 2.05
C LEU A 57 19.82 14.42 1.77
N GLY A 58 20.84 15.15 1.31
CA GLY A 58 22.12 14.59 0.89
C GLY A 58 21.94 13.58 -0.25
N ALA A 59 22.71 12.48 -0.21
CA ALA A 59 22.69 11.43 -1.22
C ALA A 59 21.31 10.79 -1.47
N THR A 60 20.33 10.97 -0.58
CA THR A 60 18.99 10.41 -0.76
C THR A 60 18.06 11.27 -1.61
N ALA A 61 18.44 12.51 -1.94
CA ALA A 61 17.61 13.45 -2.71
C ALA A 61 17.21 12.91 -4.09
N GLU A 62 18.16 12.32 -4.84
CA GLU A 62 17.91 11.75 -6.18
C GLU A 62 16.90 10.61 -6.12
N LYS A 63 17.12 9.65 -5.22
CA LYS A 63 16.21 8.52 -5.01
C LYS A 63 14.80 8.97 -4.60
N TRP A 64 14.69 10.04 -3.83
CA TRP A 64 13.39 10.61 -3.48
C TRP A 64 12.74 11.27 -4.70
N CYS A 65 13.51 12.02 -5.49
CA CYS A 65 13.02 12.66 -6.71
C CYS A 65 12.48 11.63 -7.71
N GLU A 66 13.21 10.53 -7.97
CA GLU A 66 12.74 9.44 -8.83
C GLU A 66 11.42 8.83 -8.33
N ARG A 67 11.31 8.56 -7.02
CA ARG A 67 10.08 8.00 -6.43
C ARG A 67 8.87 8.93 -6.52
N ILE A 68 9.09 10.24 -6.54
CA ILE A 68 8.05 11.25 -6.66
C ILE A 68 7.59 11.37 -8.12
N LEU A 69 8.54 11.34 -9.06
CA LEU A 69 8.27 11.40 -10.50
C LEU A 69 7.65 10.09 -11.03
N HIS A 70 8.00 8.97 -10.42
CA HIS A 70 7.54 7.63 -10.81
C HIS A 70 6.96 6.86 -9.60
N PRO A 71 5.82 7.33 -9.04
CA PRO A 71 5.20 6.66 -7.92
C PRO A 71 4.65 5.30 -8.35
N LYS A 72 4.90 4.27 -7.54
CA LYS A 72 4.43 2.91 -7.82
C LYS A 72 2.91 2.83 -7.84
N GLY A 73 2.36 2.18 -8.87
CA GLY A 73 0.93 1.86 -8.95
C GLY A 73 0.46 0.95 -7.82
N ARG A 74 -0.87 0.87 -7.61
CA ARG A 74 -1.48 -0.01 -6.60
C ARG A 74 -1.09 -1.48 -6.81
N LEU A 75 -1.21 -1.99 -8.04
CA LEU A 75 -0.86 -3.38 -8.35
C LEU A 75 0.62 -3.70 -8.13
N GLU A 76 1.54 -2.78 -8.47
CA GLU A 76 2.97 -2.93 -8.21
C GLU A 76 3.27 -3.04 -6.70
N LYS A 77 2.60 -2.20 -5.89
CA LYS A 77 2.74 -2.27 -4.42
C LYS A 77 2.21 -3.60 -3.87
N LEU A 78 1.11 -4.10 -4.42
CA LEU A 78 0.53 -5.40 -4.07
C LEU A 78 1.34 -6.58 -4.64
N GLY A 79 2.23 -6.30 -5.58
CA GLY A 79 3.11 -7.27 -6.23
C GLY A 79 2.37 -8.21 -7.18
N VAL A 80 1.19 -7.82 -7.69
CA VAL A 80 0.44 -8.63 -8.66
C VAL A 80 1.18 -8.58 -9.99
N LYS A 81 1.48 -9.74 -10.56
CA LYS A 81 2.22 -9.86 -11.83
C LYS A 81 1.26 -9.91 -13.03
N PRO A 82 1.68 -9.47 -14.22
CA PRO A 82 0.95 -9.71 -15.46
C PRO A 82 0.63 -11.20 -15.63
N GLY A 83 -0.59 -11.53 -16.05
CA GLY A 83 -1.03 -12.91 -16.25
C GLY A 83 -1.23 -13.75 -14.98
N ALA A 84 -1.06 -13.15 -13.78
CA ALA A 84 -1.27 -13.86 -12.52
C ALA A 84 -2.70 -14.39 -12.38
N ARG A 85 -2.85 -15.51 -11.67
CA ARG A 85 -4.15 -16.05 -11.27
C ARG A 85 -4.63 -15.37 -9.99
N VAL A 86 -5.73 -14.65 -10.09
CA VAL A 86 -6.24 -13.78 -9.02
C VAL A 86 -7.64 -14.20 -8.61
N SER A 87 -7.84 -14.45 -7.32
CA SER A 87 -9.17 -14.58 -6.72
C SER A 87 -9.58 -13.30 -6.00
N LEU A 88 -10.80 -12.85 -6.25
CA LEU A 88 -11.39 -11.63 -5.69
C LEU A 88 -12.65 -12.01 -4.88
N LEU A 89 -12.62 -11.77 -3.56
CA LEU A 89 -13.67 -12.18 -2.63
C LEU A 89 -14.22 -10.95 -1.90
N GLY A 90 -15.54 -10.81 -1.91
CA GLY A 90 -16.26 -9.68 -1.31
C GLY A 90 -16.22 -8.41 -2.16
N ASP A 91 -16.68 -7.30 -1.57
CA ASP A 91 -16.88 -6.03 -2.26
C ASP A 91 -15.57 -5.22 -2.28
N LEU A 92 -14.83 -5.35 -3.38
CA LEU A 92 -13.62 -4.58 -3.63
C LEU A 92 -13.90 -3.37 -4.51
N ASP A 93 -13.11 -2.30 -4.32
CA ASP A 93 -13.15 -1.06 -5.09
C ASP A 93 -13.23 -1.30 -6.62
N THR A 94 -14.16 -0.62 -7.30
CA THR A 94 -14.39 -0.81 -8.74
C THR A 94 -13.17 -0.43 -9.59
N GLY A 95 -12.42 0.59 -9.17
CA GLY A 95 -11.14 0.94 -9.78
C GLY A 95 -10.13 -0.20 -9.70
N PHE A 96 -10.08 -0.91 -8.56
CA PHE A 96 -9.19 -2.06 -8.38
C PHE A 96 -9.61 -3.24 -9.26
N LEU A 97 -10.90 -3.48 -9.38
CA LEU A 97 -11.43 -4.52 -10.28
C LEU A 97 -11.04 -4.25 -11.74
N ALA A 98 -11.11 -2.99 -12.18
CA ALA A 98 -10.68 -2.58 -13.51
C ALA A 98 -9.16 -2.75 -13.71
N GLU A 99 -8.35 -2.33 -12.73
CA GLU A 99 -6.90 -2.53 -12.73
C GLU A 99 -6.53 -4.01 -12.91
N ILE A 100 -7.15 -4.92 -12.14
CA ILE A 100 -6.90 -6.36 -12.25
C ILE A 100 -7.35 -6.91 -13.61
N GLY A 101 -8.53 -6.52 -14.10
CA GLY A 101 -9.06 -6.97 -15.39
C GLY A 101 -8.24 -6.52 -16.61
N ASN A 102 -7.49 -5.43 -16.46
CA ASN A 102 -6.50 -4.95 -17.42
C ASN A 102 -5.17 -5.73 -17.33
N LEU A 103 -4.80 -6.20 -16.13
CA LEU A 103 -3.54 -6.92 -15.89
C LEU A 103 -3.61 -8.41 -16.26
N THR A 104 -4.76 -9.06 -16.03
CA THR A 104 -4.95 -10.50 -16.25
C THR A 104 -6.40 -10.85 -16.57
N LYS A 105 -6.60 -11.93 -17.35
CA LYS A 105 -7.91 -12.55 -17.58
C LYS A 105 -8.19 -13.75 -16.66
N ALA A 106 -7.16 -14.24 -15.97
CA ALA A 106 -7.27 -15.36 -15.05
C ALA A 106 -7.80 -14.89 -13.68
N VAL A 107 -9.07 -14.47 -13.65
CA VAL A 107 -9.72 -13.89 -12.48
C VAL A 107 -10.90 -14.76 -12.04
N SER A 108 -10.89 -15.19 -10.78
CA SER A 108 -12.02 -15.86 -10.12
C SER A 108 -12.69 -14.91 -9.14
N LYS A 109 -14.03 -14.91 -9.10
CA LYS A 109 -14.82 -14.05 -8.21
C LYS A 109 -15.56 -14.89 -7.18
N ASN A 110 -15.81 -14.32 -6.00
CA ASN A 110 -16.64 -14.88 -4.90
C ASN A 110 -16.11 -16.16 -4.24
N GLN A 111 -15.06 -16.77 -4.78
CA GLN A 111 -14.41 -17.93 -4.20
C GLN A 111 -12.91 -17.90 -4.50
N ALA A 112 -12.11 -18.41 -3.56
CA ALA A 112 -10.70 -18.70 -3.79
C ALA A 112 -10.57 -19.93 -4.68
N ALA A 113 -10.11 -19.75 -5.91
CA ALA A 113 -9.75 -20.85 -6.80
C ALA A 113 -8.51 -21.59 -6.27
N ALA A 114 -8.46 -22.91 -6.45
CA ALA A 114 -7.40 -23.76 -5.92
C ALA A 114 -6.00 -23.38 -6.46
N ASP A 115 -5.93 -22.87 -7.68
CA ASP A 115 -4.68 -22.50 -8.34
C ASP A 115 -4.38 -21.00 -8.30
N SER A 116 -5.09 -20.25 -7.44
CA SER A 116 -4.85 -18.81 -7.25
C SER A 116 -3.42 -18.58 -6.79
N GLU A 117 -2.77 -17.54 -7.33
CA GLU A 117 -1.47 -17.08 -6.82
C GLU A 117 -1.63 -15.84 -5.91
N TRP A 118 -2.64 -15.01 -6.18
CA TRP A 118 -3.07 -13.90 -5.34
C TRP A 118 -4.55 -14.06 -4.99
N ILE A 119 -4.87 -13.90 -3.71
CA ILE A 119 -6.25 -13.86 -3.22
C ILE A 119 -6.44 -12.49 -2.56
N PHE A 120 -7.49 -11.77 -2.93
CA PHE A 120 -7.92 -10.53 -2.29
C PHE A 120 -9.24 -10.76 -1.59
N LEU A 121 -9.28 -10.50 -0.29
CA LEU A 121 -10.47 -10.59 0.54
C LEU A 121 -10.84 -9.19 1.04
N ALA A 122 -12.02 -8.68 0.68
CA ALA A 122 -12.61 -7.52 1.32
C ALA A 122 -13.11 -7.91 2.73
N VAL A 123 -12.84 -7.04 3.70
CA VAL A 123 -13.19 -7.23 5.11
C VAL A 123 -13.66 -5.89 5.67
N ASP A 124 -14.97 -5.69 5.72
CA ASP A 124 -15.58 -4.46 6.24
C ASP A 124 -15.91 -4.55 7.73
N SER A 125 -16.01 -5.76 8.27
CA SER A 125 -16.36 -6.03 9.65
C SER A 125 -15.56 -7.20 10.24
N LYS A 126 -15.60 -7.35 11.57
CA LYS A 126 -14.99 -8.54 12.22
C LYS A 126 -15.66 -9.85 11.80
N GLY A 127 -16.91 -9.82 11.35
CA GLY A 127 -17.61 -11.03 10.88
C GLY A 127 -16.96 -11.60 9.62
N ASP A 128 -16.50 -10.74 8.72
CA ASP A 128 -15.89 -11.13 7.44
C ASP A 128 -14.56 -11.86 7.63
N LEU A 129 -13.87 -11.61 8.76
CA LEU A 129 -12.65 -12.33 9.14
C LEU A 129 -12.85 -13.84 9.28
N GLY A 130 -14.09 -14.31 9.49
CA GLY A 130 -14.41 -15.74 9.51
C GLY A 130 -14.01 -16.47 8.21
N ALA A 131 -14.01 -15.77 7.07
CA ALA A 131 -13.59 -16.32 5.78
C ALA A 131 -12.12 -16.78 5.76
N LEU A 132 -11.26 -16.18 6.60
CA LEU A 132 -9.83 -16.50 6.64
C LEU A 132 -9.56 -17.97 6.98
N SER A 133 -10.39 -18.60 7.82
CA SER A 133 -10.19 -20.02 8.15
C SER A 133 -10.42 -20.92 6.95
N LYS A 134 -11.41 -20.61 6.10
CA LYS A 134 -11.68 -21.39 4.90
C LYS A 134 -10.61 -21.15 3.84
N ILE A 135 -10.23 -19.89 3.63
CA ILE A 135 -9.22 -19.51 2.62
C ILE A 135 -7.86 -20.09 2.98
N SER A 136 -7.42 -19.97 4.23
CA SER A 136 -6.11 -20.50 4.67
C SER A 136 -5.98 -22.00 4.44
N LYS A 137 -7.05 -22.78 4.64
CA LYS A 137 -7.07 -24.23 4.37
C LYS A 137 -6.99 -24.59 2.89
N SER A 138 -7.35 -23.68 1.98
CA SER A 138 -7.24 -23.89 0.53
C SER A 138 -6.00 -23.25 -0.07
N MET A 139 -5.14 -22.61 0.74
CA MET A 139 -3.89 -22.03 0.25
C MET A 139 -2.81 -23.10 0.17
N GLU A 140 -2.05 -23.10 -0.92
CA GLU A 140 -0.89 -23.98 -1.11
C GLU A 140 0.32 -23.18 -1.61
N GLY A 141 1.54 -23.69 -1.39
CA GLY A 141 2.76 -23.09 -1.95
C GLY A 141 2.95 -21.60 -1.59
N ALA A 142 3.19 -20.77 -2.61
CA ALA A 142 3.61 -19.38 -2.45
C ALA A 142 2.48 -18.33 -2.51
N VAL A 143 1.23 -18.74 -2.30
CA VAL A 143 0.05 -17.86 -2.43
C VAL A 143 0.13 -16.64 -1.52
N ALA A 144 -0.23 -15.49 -2.09
CA ALA A 144 -0.36 -14.22 -1.41
C ALA A 144 -1.84 -13.95 -1.10
N LEU A 145 -2.21 -13.98 0.18
CA LEU A 145 -3.53 -13.52 0.63
C LEU A 145 -3.44 -12.06 1.06
N TRP A 146 -4.18 -11.18 0.42
CA TRP A 146 -4.34 -9.78 0.80
C TRP A 146 -5.72 -9.57 1.42
N THR A 147 -5.74 -9.15 2.68
CA THR A 147 -6.98 -8.72 3.36
C THR A 147 -7.10 -7.20 3.24
N VAL A 148 -8.15 -6.72 2.60
CA VAL A 148 -8.42 -5.30 2.35
C VAL A 148 -9.51 -4.84 3.33
N TYR A 149 -9.21 -3.84 4.16
CA TYR A 149 -10.11 -3.39 5.23
C TYR A 149 -10.03 -1.86 5.43
N PRO A 150 -11.08 -1.23 5.99
CA PRO A 150 -11.10 0.21 6.17
C PRO A 150 -10.08 0.67 7.23
N LYS A 151 -9.40 1.77 6.94
CA LYS A 151 -8.39 2.37 7.83
C LYS A 151 -9.06 3.25 8.89
N GLY A 152 -8.52 3.23 10.11
CA GLY A 152 -8.91 4.17 11.18
C GLY A 152 -10.32 3.95 11.75
N GLN A 153 -10.97 2.83 11.44
CA GLN A 153 -12.30 2.51 11.93
C GLN A 153 -12.22 1.72 13.25
N LYS A 154 -13.18 1.97 14.16
CA LYS A 154 -13.23 1.28 15.47
C LYS A 154 -13.87 -0.11 15.39
N HIS A 155 -14.76 -0.34 14.43
CA HIS A 155 -15.47 -1.61 14.28
C HIS A 155 -14.56 -2.72 13.73
N ILE A 156 -13.47 -2.36 13.03
CA ILE A 156 -12.42 -3.28 12.60
C ILE A 156 -11.06 -2.59 12.64
N THR A 157 -10.10 -3.19 13.34
CA THR A 157 -8.76 -2.64 13.50
C THR A 157 -7.72 -3.56 12.87
N GLU A 158 -6.53 -3.02 12.58
CA GLU A 158 -5.39 -3.83 12.13
C GLU A 158 -5.06 -4.99 13.10
N LYS A 159 -5.23 -4.76 14.41
CA LYS A 159 -5.05 -5.80 15.43
C LYS A 159 -6.03 -6.97 15.25
N ASP A 160 -7.28 -6.68 14.89
CA ASP A 160 -8.28 -7.73 14.64
C ASP A 160 -7.88 -8.57 13.41
N VAL A 161 -7.44 -7.91 12.33
CA VAL A 161 -7.02 -8.57 11.09
C VAL A 161 -5.76 -9.42 11.31
N LEU A 162 -4.73 -8.86 11.96
CA LEU A 162 -3.51 -9.58 12.34
C LEU A 162 -3.83 -10.79 13.22
N GLY A 163 -4.66 -10.59 14.23
CA GLY A 163 -5.07 -11.66 15.14
C GLY A 163 -5.80 -12.79 14.42
N ALA A 164 -6.71 -12.47 13.50
CA ALA A 164 -7.45 -13.46 12.74
C ALA A 164 -6.54 -14.24 11.76
N GLY A 165 -5.67 -13.57 11.01
CA GLY A 165 -4.73 -14.24 10.11
C GLY A 165 -3.76 -15.18 10.84
N ARG A 166 -3.23 -14.75 12.00
CA ARG A 166 -2.33 -15.57 12.83
C ARG A 166 -3.02 -16.77 13.46
N LYS A 167 -4.29 -16.64 13.88
CA LYS A 167 -5.11 -17.77 14.35
C LYS A 167 -5.29 -18.85 13.27
N CYS A 168 -5.24 -18.46 12.00
CA CYS A 168 -5.26 -19.37 10.85
C CYS A 168 -3.87 -19.91 10.46
N GLY A 169 -2.83 -19.68 11.27
CA GLY A 169 -1.47 -20.14 11.00
C GLY A 169 -0.73 -19.36 9.93
N LEU A 170 -1.27 -18.22 9.46
CA LEU A 170 -0.63 -17.40 8.44
C LEU A 170 0.36 -16.40 9.05
N LYS A 171 1.36 -16.02 8.26
CA LYS A 171 2.33 -14.98 8.60
C LYS A 171 2.03 -13.69 7.85
N ASP A 172 1.86 -12.59 8.57
CA ASP A 172 1.84 -11.25 8.00
C ASP A 172 3.25 -10.83 7.53
N VAL A 173 3.35 -10.24 6.33
CA VAL A 173 4.65 -9.90 5.73
C VAL A 173 4.72 -8.48 5.15
N LYS A 174 3.56 -7.85 4.90
CA LYS A 174 3.53 -6.53 4.28
C LYS A 174 2.19 -5.85 4.51
N VAL A 175 2.20 -4.55 4.76
CA VAL A 175 1.02 -3.68 4.71
C VAL A 175 1.19 -2.65 3.59
N VAL A 176 0.10 -2.32 2.90
CA VAL A 176 0.07 -1.38 1.78
C VAL A 176 -1.15 -0.48 1.87
N ALA A 177 -0.96 0.83 1.67
CA ALA A 177 -2.06 1.73 1.40
C ALA A 177 -2.75 1.34 0.08
N PHE A 178 -3.96 0.78 0.20
CA PHE A 178 -4.75 0.26 -0.92
C PHE A 178 -5.57 1.36 -1.59
N SER A 179 -6.27 2.18 -0.83
CA SER A 179 -6.99 3.36 -1.31
C SER A 179 -6.97 4.46 -0.23
N PRO A 180 -7.57 5.64 -0.46
CA PRO A 180 -7.72 6.66 0.58
C PRO A 180 -8.40 6.13 1.84
N THR A 181 -9.35 5.21 1.68
CA THR A 181 -10.17 4.66 2.77
C THR A 181 -9.72 3.29 3.26
N HIS A 182 -8.99 2.51 2.46
CA HIS A 182 -8.65 1.12 2.76
C HIS A 182 -7.15 0.85 2.80
N THR A 183 -6.74 -0.10 3.64
CA THR A 183 -5.40 -0.69 3.68
C THR A 183 -5.49 -2.15 3.27
N ALA A 184 -4.38 -2.71 2.80
CA ALA A 184 -4.26 -4.13 2.49
C ALA A 184 -3.11 -4.73 3.29
N LEU A 185 -3.40 -5.83 4.01
CA LEU A 185 -2.42 -6.59 4.77
C LEU A 185 -2.18 -7.94 4.09
N LYS A 186 -0.91 -8.25 3.80
CA LYS A 186 -0.50 -9.48 3.13
C LYS A 186 -0.18 -10.56 4.15
N PHE A 187 -0.86 -11.67 4.01
CA PHE A 187 -0.58 -12.94 4.64
C PHE A 187 -0.01 -13.94 3.65
N VAL A 188 0.86 -14.81 4.16
CA VAL A 188 1.41 -15.96 3.42
C VAL A 188 1.47 -17.19 4.34
N ILE A 189 1.52 -18.37 3.74
CA ILE A 189 1.89 -19.60 4.48
C ILE A 189 3.34 -19.44 4.96
N PRO A 190 3.65 -19.61 6.27
CA PRO A 190 5.01 -19.57 6.78
C PRO A 190 5.91 -20.59 6.07
N ARG A 191 7.19 -20.26 5.85
CA ARG A 191 8.14 -21.19 5.20
C ARG A 191 8.30 -22.52 5.95
N SER A 192 8.11 -22.54 7.27
CA SER A 192 8.17 -23.74 8.10
C SER A 192 6.95 -24.66 7.96
N ALA A 193 5.90 -24.21 7.27
CA ALA A 193 4.64 -24.91 7.05
C ALA A 193 4.39 -25.19 5.56
N ARG A 194 5.43 -25.05 4.72
CA ARG A 194 5.43 -25.37 3.29
C ARG A 194 6.33 -26.56 3.02
#